data_AF-A0A2S9ZWY3-F1
#
_entry.id   AF-A0A2S9ZWY3-F1
#
_cell.length_a   1.000
_cell.length_b   1.000
_cell.length_c   1.000
_cell.angle_alpha   90.00
_cell.angle_beta   90.00
_cell.angle_gamma   90.00
#
_symmetry.space_group_name_H-M   'P 1'
#
loop_
_entity.id
_entity.type
_entity.pdbx_description
1 polymer ?
#
loop_
_entity_poly.entity_id
_entity_poly.type
_entity_poly.pdbx_seq_one_letter_code
_entity_poly.pdbx_strand_id
1 'polypeptide(L)' 'MRAVRDLVVLLYETALLTSGFTLDEPHHFAERIHAMISLGLSIDADEPAAAAHEEQDDQPPALEATGASSMEEVGK' A
#
# COMPACT_ATOMS: atom_id res chain seq x y z
N MET A 1 6.29 -25.85 4.05
CA MET A 1 6.33 -25.23 5.41
C MET A 1 6.89 -23.81 5.43
N ARG A 2 7.59 -23.35 4.38
CA ARG A 2 8.17 -21.99 4.30
C ARG A 2 7.13 -20.87 4.49
N ALA A 3 5.98 -20.94 3.82
CA ALA A 3 4.92 -19.94 3.92
C ALA A 3 4.40 -19.71 5.35
N VAL A 4 4.29 -20.77 6.17
CA VAL A 4 3.85 -20.64 7.58
C VAL A 4 4.91 -19.92 8.42
N ARG A 5 6.19 -20.25 8.22
CA ARG A 5 7.29 -19.57 8.90
C ARG A 5 7.32 -18.08 8.53
N ASP A 6 7.22 -17.77 7.25
CA ASP A 6 7.28 -16.40 6.77
C ASP A 6 6.09 -15.58 7.30
N LEU A 7 4.90 -16.18 7.40
CA LEU A 7 3.73 -15.56 8.03
C LEU A 7 3.95 -15.27 9.51
N VAL A 8 4.47 -16.25 10.27
CA VAL A 8 4.73 -16.07 11.71
C VAL A 8 5.75 -14.96 11.95
N VAL A 9 6.82 -14.91 11.15
CA VAL A 9 7.85 -13.86 11.24
C VAL A 9 7.25 -12.49 10.94
N LEU A 10 6.45 -12.38 9.88
CA LEU A 10 5.79 -11.12 9.53
C LEU A 10 4.85 -10.62 10.66
N LEU A 11 4.07 -11.52 11.26
CA LEU A 11 3.19 -11.19 12.38
C LEU A 11 3.99 -10.70 13.60
N TYR A 12 5.14 -11.32 13.87
CA TYR A 12 6.06 -10.88 14.92
C TYR A 12 6.64 -9.49 14.65
N GLU A 13 7.17 -9.24 13.44
CA GLU A 13 7.74 -7.94 13.07
C GLU A 13 6.69 -6.82 13.11
N THR A 14 5.45 -7.12 12.71
CA THR A 14 4.31 -6.19 12.81
C THR A 14 3.96 -5.87 14.26
N ALA A 15 3.91 -6.89 15.13
CA ALA A 15 3.69 -6.69 16.55
C ALA A 15 4.81 -5.85 17.19
N LEU A 16 6.06 -6.07 16.77
CA LEU A 16 7.22 -5.31 17.23
C LEU A 16 7.11 -3.82 16.87
N LEU A 17 6.77 -3.51 15.61
CA LEU A 17 6.54 -2.13 15.16
C LEU A 17 5.38 -1.44 15.89
N THR A 18 4.23 -2.10 15.99
CA THR A 18 3.03 -1.53 16.64
C THR A 18 3.20 -1.36 18.16
N SER A 19 4.10 -2.14 18.78
CA SER A 19 4.48 -1.96 20.19
C SER A 19 5.57 -0.90 20.41
N GLY A 20 6.05 -0.25 19.36
CA GLY A 20 7.01 0.86 19.44
C GLY A 20 8.48 0.45 19.42
N PHE A 21 8.79 -0.80 19.10
CA PHE A 21 10.15 -1.27 18.90
C PHE A 21 10.59 -1.11 17.44
N THR A 22 11.90 -1.11 17.21
CA THR A 22 12.50 -1.05 15.88
C THR A 22 12.80 -2.45 15.35
N LEU A 23 12.83 -2.60 14.02
CA LEU A 23 13.28 -3.83 13.37
C LEU A 23 14.81 -3.84 13.24
N ASP A 24 15.41 -5.02 13.44
CA ASP A 24 16.84 -5.22 13.20
C ASP A 24 17.19 -5.16 11.70
N GLU A 25 16.35 -5.78 10.86
CA GLU A 25 16.54 -5.88 9.41
C GLU A 25 15.28 -5.43 8.65
N PRO A 26 15.00 -4.10 8.58
CA PRO A 26 13.79 -3.57 7.95
C PRO A 26 13.66 -3.91 6.45
N HIS A 27 14.78 -4.13 5.76
CA HIS A 27 14.77 -4.56 4.37
C HIS A 27 14.14 -5.94 4.18
N HIS A 28 14.45 -6.90 5.05
CA HIS A 28 13.88 -8.25 4.97
C HIS A 28 12.38 -8.29 5.29
N PHE A 29 11.90 -7.41 6.18
CA PHE A 29 10.47 -7.21 6.40
C PHE A 29 9.78 -6.70 5.14
N ALA A 30 10.38 -5.72 4.45
CA ALA A 30 9.86 -5.20 3.19
C ALA A 30 9.83 -6.27 2.07
N GLU A 31 10.89 -7.07 1.93
CA GLU A 31 10.94 -8.18 0.97
C GLU A 31 9.81 -9.19 1.20
N ARG A 32 9.54 -9.54 2.47
CA ARG A 32 8.42 -10.42 2.83
C ARG A 32 7.06 -9.85 2.42
N ILE A 33 6.82 -8.56 2.67
CA ILE A 33 5.58 -7.89 2.26
C ILE A 33 5.45 -7.93 0.73
N HIS A 34 6.52 -7.58 0.01
CA HIS A 34 6.54 -7.57 -1.45
C HIS A 34 6.21 -8.96 -2.02
N ALA A 35 6.86 -10.01 -1.52
CA ALA A 35 6.58 -11.38 -1.96
C ALA A 35 5.12 -11.79 -1.72
N MET A 36 4.52 -11.34 -0.62
CA MET A 36 3.12 -11.63 -0.31
C MET A 36 2.14 -10.90 -1.25
N ILE A 37 2.43 -9.63 -1.57
CA ILE A 37 1.63 -8.83 -2.50
C ILE A 37 1.75 -9.42 -3.90
N SER A 38 2.97 -9.72 -4.37
CA SER A 38 3.20 -10.36 -5.65
C SER A 38 2.45 -11.69 -5.76
N LEU A 39 2.46 -12.52 -4.70
CA LEU A 39 1.67 -13.75 -4.67
C LEU A 39 0.17 -13.49 -4.77
N GLY A 40 -0.35 -12.48 -4.05
CA GLY A 40 -1.77 -12.10 -4.10
C GLY A 40 -2.21 -11.53 -5.44
N LEU A 41 -1.29 -10.89 -6.16
CA LEU A 41 -1.52 -10.31 -7.49
C LEU A 41 -1.11 -11.24 -8.64
N SER A 42 -0.57 -12.44 -8.34
CA SER A 42 -0.01 -13.37 -9.34
C SER A 42 1.09 -12.75 -10.22
N ILE A 43 1.94 -11.90 -9.63
CA ILE A 43 3.11 -11.30 -10.29
C ILE A 43 4.30 -12.25 -10.11
N ASP A 44 4.98 -12.59 -11.20
CA ASP A 44 6.19 -13.40 -11.16
C ASP A 44 7.31 -12.65 -10.43
N ALA A 45 7.90 -13.31 -9.42
CA ALA A 45 8.95 -12.73 -8.57
C ALA A 45 10.29 -12.51 -9.29
N ASP A 46 10.44 -13.04 -10.51
CA ASP A 46 11.64 -12.93 -11.35
C ASP A 46 11.58 -11.75 -12.35
N GLU A 47 10.46 -11.03 -12.41
CA GLU A 47 10.36 -9.82 -13.22
C GLU A 47 11.03 -8.66 -12.44
N PRO A 48 12.08 -8.01 -12.98
CA PRO A 48 12.74 -6.92 -12.27
C PRO A 48 11.70 -5.83 -11.99
N ALA A 49 11.62 -5.39 -10.73
CA ALA A 49 10.72 -4.35 -10.23
C ALA A 49 11.02 -2.96 -10.81
N ALA A 50 11.04 -2.84 -12.14
CA ALA A 50 11.31 -1.63 -12.89
C ALA A 50 10.03 -1.03 -13.53
N ALA A 51 8.85 -1.59 -13.28
CA ALA A 51 7.60 -1.18 -13.94
C ALA A 51 6.48 -0.74 -12.98
N ALA A 52 6.80 -0.13 -11.82
CA ALA A 52 5.80 0.51 -10.96
C ALA A 52 5.86 2.05 -10.99
N HIS A 53 6.58 2.63 -11.96
CA HIS A 53 6.42 4.04 -12.36
C HIS A 53 5.79 4.10 -13.75
N GLU A 54 4.57 3.59 -13.88
CA GLU A 54 3.65 4.15 -14.87
C GLU A 54 2.84 5.21 -14.14
N GLU A 55 3.06 6.45 -14.53
CA GLU A 55 2.30 7.63 -14.14
C GLU A 55 0.81 7.32 -14.32
N GLN A 56 0.13 6.92 -13.23
CA GLN A 56 -1.32 6.89 -13.20
C GLN A 56 -1.78 8.35 -13.20
N ASP A 57 -1.95 8.86 -14.41
CA ASP A 57 -2.76 9.99 -14.85
C ASP A 57 -3.49 10.68 -13.69
N ASP A 58 -2.95 11.84 -13.28
CA ASP A 58 -3.54 12.80 -12.34
C ASP A 58 -4.75 13.47 -13.00
N GLN A 59 -5.71 12.69 -13.48
CA GLN A 59 -6.98 13.19 -13.96
C GLN A 59 -8.02 12.95 -12.88
N PRO A 60 -8.36 13.96 -12.06
CA PRO A 60 -9.52 13.83 -11.19
C PRO A 60 -10.74 13.51 -12.07
N PRO A 61 -11.60 12.55 -11.66
CA PRO A 61 -12.77 12.22 -12.44
C PRO A 61 -13.58 13.49 -12.63
N ALA A 62 -13.96 13.79 -13.88
CA ALA A 62 -14.78 14.94 -14.20
C ALA A 62 -16.05 14.88 -13.35
N LEU A 63 -16.13 15.76 -12.35
CA LEU A 63 -17.33 15.92 -11.54
C LEU A 63 -18.41 16.46 -12.48
N GLU A 64 -19.33 15.59 -12.89
CA GLU A 64 -20.54 16.02 -13.55
C GLU A 64 -21.28 16.95 -12.58
N ALA A 65 -21.29 18.24 -12.93
CA ALA A 65 -22.04 19.27 -12.24
C ALA A 65 -23.54 18.99 -12.36
N THR A 66 -24.05 18.11 -11.50
CA THR A 66 -25.48 17.96 -11.24
C THR A 66 -25.75 18.57 -9.86
N GLY A 67 -26.39 19.72 -9.90
CA GLY A 67 -26.26 20.75 -8.87
C GLY A 67 -26.93 20.47 -7.53
N ALA A 68 -26.47 21.22 -6.54
CA ALA A 68 -27.30 21.71 -5.45
C ALA A 68 -26.63 22.91 -4.76
N SER A 69 -27.33 24.04 -4.80
CA SER A 69 -27.23 25.19 -3.89
C SER A 69 -26.04 26.13 -4.01
N SER A 70 -26.25 27.20 -4.78
CA SER A 70 -25.59 28.50 -4.63
C SER A 70 -25.53 28.91 -3.15
N MET A 71 -24.32 29.06 -2.64
CA MET A 71 -24.02 29.49 -1.27
C MET A 71 -23.81 31.01 -1.28
N GLU A 72 -24.88 31.77 -1.11
CA GLU A 72 -24.87 33.23 -0.91
C GLU A 72 -26.17 33.55 -0.15
N GLU A 73 -26.17 33.93 1.13
CA GLU A 73 -25.60 35.15 1.69
C GLU A 73 -25.46 34.96 3.22
N VAL A 74 -24.26 35.11 3.79
CA VAL A 74 -24.07 35.29 5.23
C VAL A 74 -23.75 36.76 5.47
N GLY A 75 -24.79 37.50 5.86
CA GLY A 75 -24.77 38.62 6.79
C GLY A 75 -23.71 39.70 6.58
N LYS A 76 -24.14 40.78 5.94
CA LYS A 76 -23.70 42.12 6.31
C LYS A 76 -24.90 43.01 6.63
#